data_AF-A0A7C7VK41-F1
#
_entry.id   AF-A0A7C7VK41-F1
#
_cell.length_a   1.000
_cell.length_b   1.000
_cell.length_c   1.000
_cell.angle_alpha   90.00
_cell.angle_beta   90.00
_cell.angle_gamma   90.00
#
_symmetry.space_group_name_H-M   'P 1'
#
loop_
_entity.id
_entity.type
_entity.pdbx_description
1 polymer ?
#
loop_
_entity_poly.entity_id
_entity_poly.type
_entity_poly.pdbx_seq_one_letter_code
_entity_poly.pdbx_strand_id
1 'polypeptide(L)'
;MTVTLQLAIFLIFICLILSAFFSGAETTMIACNRIRMRHHAERGDKKASMVYRLLEKPEEFLSTTLVGNNLVVIAGSAIATYIVLNFIGPTDAEYLSTLIMAPLILIF
;
A
#
# COMPACT_ATOMS: atom_id res chain seq x y z
N MET A 1 -8.92 -6.92 26.49
CA MET A 1 -9.51 -7.49 25.26
C MET A 1 -10.06 -6.41 24.34
N THR A 2 -10.94 -5.51 24.80
CA THR A 2 -11.52 -4.43 23.97
C THR A 2 -10.49 -3.41 23.45
N VAL A 3 -9.58 -2.92 24.29
CA VAL A 3 -8.53 -1.96 23.89
C VAL A 3 -7.59 -2.54 22.83
N THR A 4 -7.18 -3.80 22.99
CA THR A 4 -6.33 -4.50 22.03
C THR A 4 -7.01 -4.65 20.67
N LEU A 5 -8.31 -4.96 20.66
CA LEU A 5 -9.10 -5.07 19.43
C LEU A 5 -9.26 -3.73 18.71
N GLN A 6 -9.56 -2.66 19.45
CA GLN A 6 -9.66 -1.31 18.89
C GLN A 6 -8.34 -0.87 18.25
N LEU A 7 -7.21 -1.14 18.92
CA LEU A 7 -5.89 -0.86 18.38
C LEU A 7 -5.60 -1.67 17.11
N ALA A 8 -5.94 -2.96 17.10
CA ALA A 8 -5.71 -3.83 15.94
C ALA A 8 -6.52 -3.36 14.71
N ILE A 9 -7.79 -2.99 14.90
CA ILE A 9 -8.64 -2.45 13.84
C ILE A 9 -8.08 -1.12 13.32
N PHE A 10 -7.64 -0.24 14.22
CA PHE A 10 -7.02 1.03 13.84
C PHE A 10 -5.74 0.82 13.01
N LEU A 11 -4.90 -0.14 13.38
CA LEU A 11 -3.69 -0.48 12.63
C LEU A 11 -4.00 -1.08 11.26
N ILE A 12 -5.03 -1.94 11.15
CA ILE A 12 -5.50 -2.47 9.85
C ILE A 12 -5.96 -1.31 8.97
N PHE A 13 -6.71 -0.35 9.50
CA PHE A 13 -7.16 0.81 8.74
C PHE A 13 -5.98 1.65 8.21
N ILE A 14 -4.94 1.86 9.02
CA ILE A 14 -3.70 2.51 8.58
C ILE A 14 -3.03 1.69 7.47
N CYS A 15 -2.98 0.36 7.60
CA CYS A 15 -2.41 -0.49 6.57
C CYS A 15 -3.15 -0.35 5.24
N LEU A 16 -4.49 -0.33 5.25
CA LEU A 16 -5.27 -0.14 4.02
C LEU A 16 -4.99 1.20 3.34
N ILE A 17 -4.89 2.28 4.11
CA ILE A 17 -4.54 3.61 3.57
C ILE A 17 -3.15 3.59 2.93
N LEU A 18 -2.17 2.98 3.59
CA LEU A 18 -0.81 2.88 3.07
C LEU A 18 -0.76 2.03 1.80
N SER A 19 -1.47 0.90 1.77
CA SER A 19 -1.55 0.03 0.59
C SER A 19 -2.16 0.78 -0.61
N ALA A 20 -3.27 1.47 -0.39
CA ALA A 20 -3.90 2.30 -1.41
C ALA A 20 -2.99 3.45 -1.90
N PHE A 21 -2.21 4.05 -1.00
CA PHE A 21 -1.23 5.07 -1.37
C PHE A 21 -0.12 4.50 -2.25
N PHE A 22 0.48 3.36 -1.88
CA PHE A 22 1.54 2.75 -2.67
C PHE A 22 1.04 2.30 -4.04
N SER A 23 -0.08 1.57 -4.11
CA SER A 23 -0.63 1.15 -5.40
C SER A 23 -1.08 2.32 -6.29
N GLY A 24 -1.68 3.36 -5.69
CA GLY A 24 -2.04 4.58 -6.41
C GLY A 24 -0.83 5.33 -6.96
N ALA A 25 0.29 5.35 -6.22
CA ALA A 25 1.55 5.95 -6.65
C ALA A 25 2.16 5.18 -7.83
N GLU A 26 2.15 3.85 -7.79
CA GLU A 26 2.57 2.98 -8.88
C GLU A 26 1.74 3.23 -10.16
N THR A 27 0.42 3.21 -10.04
CA THR A 27 -0.49 3.49 -11.16
C THR A 27 -0.27 4.88 -11.74
N THR A 28 -0.09 5.90 -10.88
CA THR A 28 0.17 7.28 -11.32
C THR A 28 1.49 7.38 -12.07
N MET A 29 2.54 6.70 -11.61
CA MET A 29 3.86 6.73 -12.24
C MET A 29 3.81 6.12 -13.65
N ILE A 30 3.03 5.07 -13.84
CA ILE A 30 2.81 4.43 -15.16
C ILE A 30 1.93 5.30 -16.06
N ALA A 31 0.86 5.91 -15.53
CA ALA A 31 -0.10 6.70 -16.30
C ALA A 31 0.36 8.14 -16.60
N CYS A 32 1.39 8.66 -15.91
CA CYS A 32 1.82 10.05 -16.04
C CYS A 32 2.42 10.35 -17.42
N ASN A 33 2.02 11.47 -18.04
CA ASN A 33 2.61 11.93 -19.29
C ASN A 33 3.96 12.62 -19.05
N ARG A 34 5.04 11.87 -19.28
CA ARG A 34 6.43 12.32 -19.12
C ARG A 34 6.76 13.58 -19.93
N ILE A 35 6.22 13.71 -21.14
CA ILE A 35 6.48 14.84 -22.04
C ILE A 35 5.88 16.12 -21.45
N ARG A 36 4.64 16.05 -20.96
CA ARG A 36 3.99 17.21 -20.32
C ARG A 36 4.75 17.64 -19.06
N MET A 37 5.16 16.69 -18.21
CA MET A 37 5.93 17.01 -17.00
C MET A 37 7.29 17.65 -17.31
N ARG A 38 7.98 17.15 -18.35
CA ARG A 38 9.21 17.77 -18.84
C ARG A 38 8.98 19.23 -19.27
N HIS A 39 7.95 19.48 -20.06
CA HIS A 39 7.65 20.83 -20.53
C HIS A 39 7.33 21.80 -19.39
N HIS A 40 6.59 21.35 -18.37
CA HIS A 40 6.34 22.16 -17.16
C HIS A 40 7.62 22.40 -16.35
N ALA A 41 8.48 21.39 -16.22
CA ALA A 41 9.77 21.53 -15.54
C ALA A 41 10.69 22.55 -16.24
N GLU A 42 10.77 22.50 -17.57
CA GLU A 42 11.54 23.45 -18.39
C GLU A 42 11.01 24.89 -18.28
N ARG A 43 9.73 25.08 -17.95
CA ARG A 43 9.11 26.40 -17.71
C ARG A 43 9.29 26.93 -16.27
N GLY A 44 10.09 26.25 -15.45
CA GLY A 44 10.44 26.68 -14.10
C GLY A 44 9.54 26.14 -13.00
N ASP A 45 8.61 25.22 -13.29
CA ASP A 45 7.79 24.57 -12.25
C ASP A 45 8.63 23.56 -11.46
N LYS A 46 8.93 23.93 -10.20
CA LYS A 46 9.72 23.10 -9.27
C LYS A 46 9.04 21.76 -8.95
N LYS A 47 7.71 21.72 -8.89
CA LYS A 47 6.96 20.48 -8.62
C LYS A 47 7.04 19.55 -9.83
N ALA A 48 6.83 20.10 -11.02
CA ALA A 48 6.97 19.33 -12.25
C ALA A 48 8.40 18.79 -12.44
N SER A 49 9.42 19.56 -12.07
CA SER A 49 10.82 19.12 -12.09
C SER A 49 11.06 17.93 -11.14
N MET A 50 10.51 17.97 -9.93
CA MET A 50 10.60 16.85 -8.98
C MET A 50 9.93 15.59 -9.53
N VAL A 51 8.70 15.71 -10.04
CA VAL A 51 7.95 14.59 -10.62
C VAL A 51 8.67 14.04 -11.85
N TYR A 52 9.20 14.91 -12.71
CA TYR A 52 9.97 14.49 -13.89
C TYR A 52 11.21 13.68 -13.52
N ARG A 53 11.98 14.09 -12.49
CA ARG A 53 13.13 13.31 -11.99
C ARG A 53 12.74 11.94 -11.45
N LEU A 54 11.57 11.82 -10.80
CA LEU A 54 11.05 10.52 -10.37
C LEU A 54 10.68 9.64 -11.56
N LEU A 55 10.08 10.23 -12.60
CA LEU A 55 9.73 9.53 -13.84
C LEU A 55 10.95 9.08 -14.64
N GLU A 56 12.12 9.71 -14.49
CA GLU A 56 13.38 9.29 -15.12
C GLU A 56 13.91 7.97 -14.54
N LYS A 57 13.53 7.62 -13.30
CA LYS A 57 13.96 6.39 -12.60
C LYS A 57 12.74 5.57 -12.15
N PRO A 58 11.90 5.10 -13.09
CA PRO A 58 10.66 4.42 -12.75
C PRO A 58 10.91 3.12 -11.98
N GLU A 59 11.98 2.38 -12.31
CA GLU A 59 12.31 1.11 -11.66
C GLU A 59 12.63 1.26 -10.17
N GLU A 60 13.41 2.29 -9.80
CA GLU A 60 13.74 2.57 -8.39
C GLU A 60 12.48 2.95 -7.61
N PHE A 61 11.59 3.74 -8.22
CA PHE A 61 10.33 4.15 -7.59
C PHE A 61 9.36 2.98 -7.43
N LEU A 62 9.17 2.17 -8.48
CA LEU A 62 8.32 0.97 -8.45
C LEU A 62 8.82 -0.02 -7.42
N SER A 63 10.12 -0.30 -7.42
CA SER A 63 10.72 -1.25 -6.47
C SER A 63 10.47 -0.81 -5.02
N THR A 64 10.68 0.48 -4.71
CA THR A 64 10.45 1.02 -3.37
C THR A 64 8.98 0.94 -2.97
N THR A 65 8.08 1.29 -3.89
CA THR A 65 6.63 1.27 -3.68
C THR A 65 6.11 -0.16 -3.49
N LEU A 66 6.63 -1.10 -4.26
CA LEU A 66 6.29 -2.52 -4.17
C LEU A 66 6.73 -3.13 -2.84
N VAL A 67 7.95 -2.81 -2.38
CA VAL A 67 8.44 -3.23 -1.05
C VAL A 67 7.56 -2.64 0.05
N GLY A 68 7.23 -1.35 -0.03
CA GLY A 68 6.34 -0.68 0.92
C GLY A 68 4.95 -1.34 0.98
N ASN A 69 4.35 -1.59 -0.18
CA ASN A 69 3.05 -2.27 -0.26
C ASN A 69 3.11 -3.67 0.37
N ASN A 70 4.12 -4.47 0.01
CA ASN A 70 4.28 -5.82 0.57
C ASN A 70 4.44 -5.81 2.09
N LEU A 71 5.20 -4.87 2.65
CA LEU A 71 5.35 -4.73 4.10
C LEU A 71 4.01 -4.45 4.78
N VAL A 72 3.23 -3.55 4.22
CA VAL A 72 1.89 -3.18 4.72
C VAL A 72 0.93 -4.36 4.67
N VAL A 73 0.97 -5.13 3.58
CA VAL A 73 0.18 -6.33 3.37
C VAL A 73 0.49 -7.41 4.41
N ILE A 74 1.78 -7.67 4.64
CA ILE A 74 2.23 -8.66 5.63
C ILE A 74 1.84 -8.21 7.04
N ALA A 75 2.08 -6.94 7.38
CA ALA A 75 1.73 -6.38 8.69
C ALA A 75 0.22 -6.45 8.95
N GLY A 76 -0.60 -6.01 7.98
CA GLY A 76 -2.05 -6.11 8.06
C GLY A 76 -2.52 -7.55 8.23
N SER A 77 -1.96 -8.49 7.47
CA SER A 77 -2.32 -9.91 7.52
C SER A 77 -1.97 -10.52 8.88
N ALA A 78 -0.80 -10.20 9.45
CA ALA A 78 -0.41 -10.66 10.78
C ALA A 78 -1.37 -10.15 11.87
N ILE A 79 -1.80 -8.88 11.79
CA ILE A 79 -2.74 -8.29 12.73
C ILE A 79 -4.14 -8.91 12.56
N ALA A 80 -4.58 -9.14 11.32
CA ALA A 80 -5.84 -9.82 11.03
C ALA A 80 -5.85 -11.25 11.61
N THR A 81 -4.78 -12.02 11.39
CA THR A 81 -4.62 -13.36 11.97
C THR A 81 -4.67 -13.33 13.50
N TYR A 82 -4.05 -12.34 14.14
CA TYR A 82 -4.15 -12.15 15.59
C TYR A 82 -5.60 -11.95 16.05
N ILE A 83 -6.39 -11.13 15.35
CA ILE A 83 -7.81 -10.94 15.66
C ILE A 83 -8.58 -12.25 15.51
N VAL A 84 -8.41 -12.96 14.39
CA VAL A 84 -9.13 -14.20 14.10
C VAL A 84 -8.81 -15.29 15.13
N LEU A 85 -7.55 -15.45 15.53
CA LEU A 85 -7.15 -16.40 16.57
C LEU A 85 -7.84 -16.15 17.91
N ASN A 86 -8.07 -14.89 18.28
CA ASN A 86 -8.73 -14.52 19.53
C ASN A 86 -10.26 -14.71 19.50
N PHE A 87 -10.88 -14.82 18.31
CA PHE A 87 -12.34 -14.89 18.17
C PHE A 87 -12.87 -16.24 17.67
N ILE A 88 -12.14 -16.95 16.81
CA ILE A 88 -12.61 -18.14 16.09
C ILE A 88 -11.89 -19.42 16.55
N GLY A 89 -10.74 -19.29 17.25
CA GLY A 89 -9.93 -20.43 17.69
C GLY A 89 -8.90 -20.87 16.63
N PRO A 90 -7.89 -21.67 17.02
CA PRO A 90 -6.67 -21.88 16.22
C PRO A 90 -6.86 -22.72 14.94
N THR A 91 -7.92 -23.53 14.83
CA THR A 91 -8.02 -24.56 13.79
C THR A 91 -8.38 -24.00 12.40
N ASP A 92 -9.15 -22.91 12.34
CA ASP A 92 -9.66 -22.34 11.07
C ASP A 92 -9.10 -20.93 10.77
N ALA A 93 -8.32 -20.36 11.69
CA ALA A 93 -7.94 -18.96 11.67
C ALA A 93 -7.03 -18.58 10.49
N GLU A 94 -6.09 -19.45 10.13
CA GLU A 94 -5.12 -19.20 9.07
C GLU A 94 -5.77 -19.21 7.67
N TYR A 95 -6.68 -20.15 7.44
CA TYR A 95 -7.41 -20.27 6.18
C TYR A 95 -8.38 -19.10 5.97
N LEU A 96 -9.13 -18.71 7.00
CA LEU A 96 -10.06 -17.58 6.91
C LEU A 96 -9.35 -16.24 6.71
N SER A 97 -8.24 -16.02 7.45
CA SER A 97 -7.47 -14.77 7.35
C SER A 97 -6.87 -14.58 5.95
N THR A 98 -6.30 -15.63 5.37
CA THR A 98 -5.72 -15.58 4.02
C THR A 98 -6.80 -15.37 2.95
N LEU A 99 -7.95 -16.05 3.08
CA LEU A 99 -9.07 -15.96 2.13
C LEU A 99 -9.69 -14.56 2.10
N ILE A 100 -9.71 -13.85 3.25
CA ILE A 100 -10.27 -12.50 3.34
C ILE A 100 -9.23 -11.45 2.95
N MET A 101 -7.99 -11.56 3.42
CA MET A 101 -6.97 -10.53 3.19
C MET A 101 -6.49 -10.49 1.74
N ALA A 102 -6.34 -11.64 1.07
CA ALA A 102 -5.87 -11.69 -0.32
C ALA A 102 -6.75 -10.86 -1.30
N PRO A 103 -8.09 -11.05 -1.38
CA PRO A 103 -8.92 -10.23 -2.26
C PRO A 103 -9.01 -8.77 -1.80
N LEU A 104 -9.00 -8.50 -0.50
CA LEU A 104 -9.12 -7.14 0.04
C LEU A 104 -7.88 -6.29 -0.29
N ILE A 105 -6.72 -6.94 -0.37
CA ILE A 105 -5.46 -6.32 -0.78
C ILE A 105 -5.36 -6.24 -2.30
N LEU A 106 -5.81 -7.26 -3.04
CA LEU A 106 -5.84 -7.25 -4.51
C LEU A 106 -6.75 -6.16 -5.12
N ILE A 107 -7.72 -5.65 -4.35
CA ILE A 107 -8.57 -4.52 -4.76
C ILE A 107 -7.76 -3.22 -4.88
N PHE A 108 -6.65 -3.11 -4.15
CA PHE A 108 -5.79 -1.94 -4.15
C PHE A 108 -4.56 -2.21 -5.00
#